data_AF-A0A925ALB2-F1
#
_entry.id   AF-A0A925ALB2-F1
#
_cell.length_a   1.000
_cell.length_b   1.000
_cell.length_c   1.000
_cell.angle_alpha   90.00
_cell.angle_beta   90.00
_cell.angle_gamma   90.00
#
_symmetry.space_group_name_H-M   'P 1'
#
loop_
_entity.id
_entity.type
_entity.pdbx_description
1 polymer ?
#
loop_
_entity_poly.entity_id
_entity_poly.type
_entity_poly.pdbx_seq_one_letter_code
_entity_poly.pdbx_strand_id
1 'polypeptide(L)'
;MLPTTQFLTAFRTAFESGQLLKCTLSKPSPTAPEGLKNLYLRPVALKKGLHVSFNFRYKTRDEVKNFELNETVAQLEKMLGTAFLNADLLTSERDFFLQFDKKGAAHFSEKKPSQKSPAEIPTAHNRPKNRLLDPTAPWLHQLGITNAKGEVLAAHQDKWRQINKYLETIESLLRDSPIPSGAHIADMGSGKGYLTFALYDFLENHLSLAPHITGIELRPGLVDFCNKTAQQVGFQNLTFVAQDIADYHPAELDMLIALHACDTATDLALAAGIRQKARIIVVAPCCHKQIRREMQAHNELAPLLHHGILEERQAEILTDGIRALLLEAEGYHTKVFEFISTEHTAKNVMITATRSGQLAGRGDSRLSGTRREKALSQVAALKAGFGIREHWLEKLLAK
;
A
#
# COMPACT_ATOMS: atom_id res chain seq x y z
N MET A 1 -38.13 -15.03 29.09
CA MET A 1 -37.64 -13.71 28.62
C MET A 1 -37.89 -13.65 27.13
N LEU A 2 -38.39 -12.54 26.57
CA LEU A 2 -38.64 -12.44 25.13
C LEU A 2 -37.32 -12.57 24.34
N PRO A 3 -37.28 -13.26 23.18
CA PRO A 3 -36.06 -13.45 22.39
C PRO A 3 -35.31 -12.15 22.07
N THR A 4 -36.04 -11.08 21.75
CA THR A 4 -35.46 -9.74 21.52
C THR A 4 -34.82 -9.19 22.79
N THR A 5 -35.44 -9.34 23.96
CA THR A 5 -34.86 -8.93 25.25
C THR A 5 -33.60 -9.71 25.57
N GLN A 6 -33.54 -11.01 25.25
CA GLN A 6 -32.33 -11.82 25.44
C GLN A 6 -31.18 -11.30 24.56
N PHE A 7 -31.46 -10.99 23.30
CA PHE A 7 -30.47 -10.41 22.39
C PHE A 7 -29.97 -9.04 22.85
N LEU A 8 -30.87 -8.13 23.25
CA LEU A 8 -30.49 -6.81 23.77
C LEU A 8 -29.68 -6.90 25.06
N THR A 9 -30.02 -7.84 25.94
CA THR A 9 -29.24 -8.14 27.16
C THR A 9 -27.84 -8.64 26.79
N ALA A 10 -27.73 -9.60 25.86
CA ALA A 10 -26.43 -10.09 25.38
C ALA A 10 -25.58 -8.98 24.74
N PHE A 11 -26.21 -8.10 23.95
CA PHE A 11 -25.52 -6.95 23.36
C PHE A 11 -24.98 -6.00 24.43
N ARG A 12 -25.81 -5.64 25.42
CA ARG A 12 -25.41 -4.75 26.53
C ARG A 12 -24.23 -5.35 27.29
N THR A 13 -24.35 -6.62 27.70
CA THR A 13 -23.27 -7.32 28.41
C THR A 13 -21.99 -7.34 27.59
N ALA A 14 -22.05 -7.71 26.31
CA ALA A 14 -20.89 -7.77 25.42
C ALA A 14 -20.22 -6.39 25.22
N PHE A 15 -20.99 -5.32 25.16
CA PHE A 15 -20.45 -3.96 25.05
C PHE A 15 -19.78 -3.51 26.35
N GLU A 16 -20.44 -3.71 27.50
CA GLU A 16 -19.93 -3.31 28.82
C GLU A 16 -18.71 -4.14 29.24
N SER A 17 -18.64 -5.42 28.87
CA SER A 17 -17.48 -6.29 29.11
C SER A 17 -16.34 -6.14 28.09
N GLY A 18 -16.52 -5.33 27.04
CA GLY A 18 -15.54 -5.15 25.97
C GLY A 18 -15.38 -6.38 25.05
N GLN A 19 -16.33 -7.30 25.07
CA GLN A 19 -16.33 -8.54 24.29
C GLN A 19 -17.08 -8.43 22.95
N LEU A 20 -17.74 -7.31 22.69
CA LEU A 20 -18.45 -7.05 21.43
C LEU A 20 -17.46 -6.93 20.27
N LEU A 21 -17.46 -7.92 19.36
CA LEU A 21 -16.64 -7.90 18.14
C LEU A 21 -17.35 -7.16 17.02
N LYS A 22 -18.59 -7.58 16.75
CA LYS A 22 -19.39 -7.10 15.62
C LYS A 22 -20.84 -7.43 15.88
N CYS A 23 -21.73 -6.49 15.57
CA CYS A 23 -23.16 -6.80 15.44
C CYS A 23 -23.63 -6.39 14.04
N THR A 24 -24.36 -7.28 13.37
CA THR A 24 -24.84 -7.08 12.01
C THR A 24 -26.35 -7.27 11.96
N LEU A 25 -27.07 -6.23 11.56
CA LEU A 25 -28.47 -6.30 11.21
C LEU A 25 -28.59 -6.44 9.69
N SER A 26 -29.34 -7.45 9.24
CA SER A 26 -29.45 -7.85 7.83
C SER A 26 -30.87 -8.32 7.52
N LYS A 27 -31.13 -8.65 6.25
CA LYS A 27 -32.48 -8.95 5.74
C LYS A 27 -33.46 -7.81 6.03
N PRO A 28 -33.30 -6.66 5.36
CA PRO A 28 -34.19 -5.53 5.53
C PRO A 28 -35.62 -5.93 5.17
N SER A 29 -36.59 -5.47 5.95
CA SER A 29 -38.01 -5.71 5.70
C SER A 29 -38.55 -4.76 4.63
N PRO A 30 -39.79 -4.96 4.15
CA PRO A 30 -40.47 -4.00 3.27
C PRO A 30 -40.69 -2.60 3.87
N THR A 31 -40.62 -2.45 5.19
CA THR A 31 -40.78 -1.16 5.88
C THR A 31 -39.45 -0.44 6.10
N ALA A 32 -38.33 -1.06 5.71
CA ALA A 32 -37.01 -0.44 5.77
C ALA A 32 -36.86 0.70 4.75
N PRO A 33 -36.03 1.72 5.03
CA PRO A 33 -35.71 2.77 4.08
C PRO A 33 -35.22 2.23 2.73
N GLU A 34 -35.60 2.91 1.64
CA GLU A 34 -35.28 2.47 0.28
C GLU A 34 -33.76 2.30 0.08
N GLY A 35 -33.38 1.15 -0.49
CA GLY A 35 -31.99 0.84 -0.82
C GLY A 35 -31.11 0.46 0.37
N LEU A 36 -31.62 0.44 1.60
CA LEU A 36 -30.90 -0.05 2.78
C LEU A 36 -30.61 -1.56 2.62
N LYS A 37 -29.35 -1.96 2.82
CA LYS A 37 -28.93 -3.37 2.73
C LYS A 37 -28.71 -3.94 4.12
N ASN A 38 -27.74 -3.40 4.85
CA ASN A 38 -27.30 -3.89 6.15
C ASN A 38 -27.01 -2.72 7.07
N LEU A 39 -27.06 -2.98 8.38
CA LEU A 39 -26.53 -2.10 9.41
C LEU A 39 -25.42 -2.84 10.17
N TYR A 40 -24.25 -2.23 10.25
CA TYR A 40 -23.13 -2.75 11.03
C TYR A 40 -22.92 -1.91 12.29
N LEU A 41 -22.84 -2.56 13.43
CA LEU A 41 -22.57 -1.96 14.73
C LEU A 41 -21.22 -2.42 15.24
N ARG A 42 -20.43 -1.46 15.72
CA ARG A 42 -19.14 -1.69 16.38
C ARG A 42 -18.95 -0.72 17.53
N PRO A 43 -18.25 -1.11 18.61
CA PRO A 43 -17.85 -0.14 19.63
C PRO A 43 -16.89 0.89 19.02
N VAL A 44 -16.87 2.10 19.55
CA VAL A 44 -15.93 3.17 19.16
C VAL A 44 -15.67 4.10 20.34
N ALA A 45 -14.42 4.43 20.64
CA ALA A 45 -14.12 5.44 21.65
C ALA A 45 -14.06 6.84 21.01
N LEU A 46 -14.89 7.75 21.50
CA LEU A 46 -14.91 9.15 21.09
C LEU A 46 -14.41 10.03 22.24
N LYS A 47 -14.16 11.33 21.98
CA LYS A 47 -13.77 12.30 23.03
C LYS A 47 -14.75 12.34 24.21
N LYS A 48 -16.02 11.99 23.97
CA LYS A 48 -17.11 11.96 24.98
C LYS A 48 -17.30 10.58 25.63
N GLY A 49 -16.40 9.62 25.42
CA GLY A 49 -16.49 8.27 25.97
C GLY A 49 -16.81 7.19 24.94
N LEU A 50 -17.10 5.98 25.42
CA LEU A 50 -17.36 4.80 24.59
C LEU A 50 -18.77 4.84 24.01
N HIS A 51 -18.87 4.73 22.69
CA HIS A 51 -20.11 4.76 21.91
C HIS A 51 -20.21 3.51 21.03
N VAL A 52 -21.36 3.31 20.39
CA VAL A 52 -21.55 2.35 19.32
C VAL A 52 -21.72 3.09 18.00
N SER A 53 -20.87 2.77 17.03
CA SER A 53 -20.95 3.28 15.67
C SER A 53 -21.89 2.42 14.83
N PHE A 54 -22.93 3.05 14.29
CA PHE A 54 -23.90 2.49 13.36
C PHE A 54 -23.50 2.89 11.94
N ASN A 55 -23.07 1.92 11.13
CA ASN A 55 -22.84 2.12 9.71
C ASN A 55 -24.00 1.51 8.91
N PHE A 56 -24.88 2.38 8.42
CA PHE A 56 -25.98 2.04 7.54
C PHE A 56 -25.47 1.95 6.10
N ARG A 57 -25.49 0.76 5.52
CA ARG A 57 -25.07 0.52 4.15
C ARG A 57 -26.25 0.51 3.21
N TYR A 58 -26.29 1.47 2.29
CA TYR A 58 -27.26 1.53 1.20
C TYR A 58 -26.67 0.99 -0.11
N LYS A 59 -27.46 0.92 -1.18
CA LYS A 59 -26.98 0.53 -2.52
C LYS A 59 -25.90 1.46 -3.06
N THR A 60 -25.98 2.76 -2.78
CA THR A 60 -25.14 3.81 -3.41
C THR A 60 -24.39 4.68 -2.40
N ARG A 61 -24.63 4.54 -1.09
CA ARG A 61 -23.97 5.33 -0.05
C ARG A 61 -23.90 4.56 1.28
N ASP A 62 -22.98 4.96 2.14
CA ASP A 62 -22.91 4.52 3.54
C ASP A 62 -23.14 5.74 4.46
N GLU A 63 -23.95 5.60 5.50
CA GLU A 63 -24.19 6.63 6.52
C GLU A 63 -23.68 6.15 7.89
N VAL A 64 -22.94 6.99 8.60
CA VAL A 64 -22.40 6.66 9.93
C VAL A 64 -23.00 7.55 11.00
N LYS A 65 -23.56 6.95 12.05
CA LYS A 65 -24.07 7.62 13.26
C LYS A 65 -23.45 6.96 14.48
N ASN A 66 -23.16 7.72 15.54
CA ASN A 66 -22.61 7.18 16.78
C ASN A 66 -23.57 7.48 17.93
N PHE A 67 -23.84 6.48 18.76
CA PHE A 67 -24.80 6.56 19.86
C PHE A 67 -24.17 6.06 21.16
N GLU A 68 -24.61 6.59 22.29
CA GLU A 68 -24.27 6.00 23.59
C GLU A 68 -24.95 4.63 23.75
N LEU A 69 -24.54 3.84 24.75
CA LEU A 69 -25.08 2.49 24.94
C LEU A 69 -26.60 2.47 25.14
N ASN A 70 -27.14 3.38 25.95
CA ASN A 70 -28.58 3.43 26.22
C ASN A 70 -29.38 3.82 24.97
N GLU A 71 -28.87 4.78 24.19
CA GLU A 71 -29.44 5.16 22.90
C GLU A 71 -29.36 4.00 21.89
N THR A 72 -28.25 3.29 21.86
CA THR A 72 -28.04 2.12 21.00
C THR A 72 -29.08 1.04 21.25
N VAL A 73 -29.30 0.69 22.52
CA VAL A 73 -30.29 -0.32 22.91
C VAL A 73 -31.70 0.14 22.48
N ALA A 74 -32.04 1.42 22.69
CA ALA A 74 -33.32 1.98 22.26
C ALA A 74 -33.50 1.98 20.73
N GLN A 75 -32.43 2.21 19.95
CA GLN A 75 -32.47 2.12 18.49
C GLN A 75 -32.61 0.68 18.02
N LEU A 76 -31.86 -0.26 18.61
CA LEU A 76 -31.96 -1.68 18.29
C LEU A 76 -33.37 -2.21 18.57
N GLU A 77 -33.97 -1.85 19.70
CA GLU A 77 -35.34 -2.24 20.04
C GLU A 77 -36.37 -1.75 19.00
N LYS A 78 -36.17 -0.56 18.44
CA LYS A 78 -37.03 -0.02 17.38
C LYS A 78 -36.84 -0.70 16.03
N MET A 79 -35.66 -1.26 15.75
CA MET A 79 -35.25 -1.75 14.42
C MET A 79 -35.34 -3.27 14.25
N LEU A 80 -35.18 -4.03 15.33
CA LEU A 80 -35.23 -5.49 15.33
C LEU A 80 -36.67 -5.98 15.12
N GLY A 81 -36.89 -6.76 14.07
CA GLY A 81 -38.22 -7.29 13.71
C GLY A 81 -39.09 -6.31 12.92
N THR A 82 -38.70 -5.04 12.84
CA THR A 82 -39.40 -4.00 12.07
C THR A 82 -38.66 -3.69 10.78
N ALA A 83 -37.45 -3.13 10.85
CA ALA A 83 -36.62 -2.74 9.72
C ALA A 83 -35.68 -3.88 9.28
N PHE A 84 -35.26 -4.75 10.20
CA PHE A 84 -34.36 -5.87 9.94
C PHE A 84 -34.89 -7.16 10.55
N LEU A 85 -34.84 -8.24 9.78
CA LEU A 85 -35.36 -9.56 10.17
C LEU A 85 -34.26 -10.53 10.67
N ASN A 86 -32.99 -10.13 10.62
CA ASN A 86 -31.88 -10.90 11.15
C ASN A 86 -30.89 -10.01 11.87
N ALA A 87 -30.41 -10.46 13.04
CA ALA A 87 -29.36 -9.81 13.80
C ALA A 87 -28.36 -10.83 14.34
N ASP A 88 -27.10 -10.65 13.96
CA ASP A 88 -25.99 -11.52 14.35
C ASP A 88 -25.03 -10.71 15.23
N LEU A 89 -24.88 -11.11 16.48
CA LEU A 89 -23.98 -10.53 17.47
C LEU A 89 -22.82 -11.51 17.70
N LEU A 90 -21.63 -11.12 17.27
CA LEU A 90 -20.41 -11.89 17.46
C LEU A 90 -19.65 -11.33 18.66
N THR A 91 -19.27 -12.21 19.58
CA THR A 91 -18.46 -11.87 20.76
C THR A 91 -17.26 -12.81 20.86
N SER A 92 -16.27 -12.46 21.69
CA SER A 92 -15.11 -13.33 21.92
C SER A 92 -15.45 -14.66 22.61
N GLU A 93 -16.61 -14.76 23.27
CA GLU A 93 -17.01 -15.94 24.06
C GLU A 93 -18.13 -16.75 23.41
N ARG A 94 -19.11 -16.09 22.78
CA ARG A 94 -20.30 -16.71 22.17
C ARG A 94 -20.83 -15.87 21.01
N ASP A 95 -21.41 -16.52 20.02
CA ASP A 95 -22.16 -15.82 18.97
C ASP A 95 -23.65 -15.96 19.24
N PHE A 96 -24.37 -14.85 19.13
CA PHE A 96 -25.82 -14.78 19.36
C PHE A 96 -26.52 -14.40 18.07
N PHE A 97 -27.61 -15.09 17.76
CA PHE A 97 -28.38 -14.92 16.53
C PHE A 97 -29.84 -14.69 16.88
N LEU A 98 -30.42 -13.62 16.33
CA LEU A 98 -31.85 -13.31 16.44
C LEU A 98 -32.47 -13.24 15.05
N GLN A 99 -33.48 -14.07 14.81
CA GLN A 99 -34.17 -14.15 13.53
C GLN A 99 -35.67 -13.95 13.71
N PHE A 100 -36.30 -13.25 12.78
CA PHE A 100 -37.74 -13.08 12.72
C PHE A 100 -38.30 -13.84 11.51
N ASP A 101 -39.36 -14.62 11.73
CA ASP A 101 -40.06 -15.29 10.65
C ASP A 101 -41.03 -14.35 9.91
N LYS A 102 -41.69 -14.86 8.87
CA LYS A 102 -42.67 -14.08 8.09
C LYS A 102 -43.91 -13.66 8.89
N LYS A 103 -44.17 -14.28 10.04
CA LYS A 103 -45.30 -13.99 10.94
C LYS A 103 -44.89 -13.06 12.10
N GLY A 104 -43.63 -12.64 12.15
CA GLY A 104 -43.09 -11.77 13.20
C GLY A 104 -42.63 -12.49 14.46
N ALA A 105 -42.63 -13.83 14.48
CA ALA A 105 -42.13 -14.58 15.62
C ALA A 105 -40.59 -14.53 15.67
N ALA A 106 -40.05 -14.19 16.84
CA ALA A 106 -38.62 -14.06 17.07
C ALA A 106 -38.02 -15.39 17.58
N HIS A 107 -36.87 -15.76 17.05
CA HIS A 107 -36.08 -16.92 17.46
C HIS A 107 -34.67 -16.49 17.83
N PHE A 108 -34.28 -16.73 19.08
CA PHE A 108 -32.95 -16.43 19.60
C PHE A 108 -32.15 -17.73 19.76
N SER A 109 -30.89 -17.73 19.37
CA SER A 109 -29.99 -18.86 19.55
C SER A 109 -28.56 -18.41 19.81
N GLU A 110 -27.79 -19.27 20.50
CA GLU A 110 -26.38 -19.05 20.78
C GLU A 110 -25.53 -20.20 20.20
N LYS A 111 -24.30 -19.87 19.79
CA LYS A 111 -23.31 -20.84 19.31
C LYS A 111 -21.94 -20.54 19.93
N LYS A 112 -21.04 -21.50 19.79
CA LYS A 112 -19.60 -21.30 20.07
C LYS A 112 -19.08 -20.13 19.20
N PRO A 113 -18.10 -19.37 19.68
CA PRO A 113 -17.63 -18.17 19.01
C PRO A 113 -16.97 -18.55 17.68
N SER A 114 -17.37 -17.89 16.60
CA SER A 114 -16.75 -18.01 15.28
C SER A 114 -15.43 -17.24 15.17
N GLN A 115 -15.17 -16.33 16.10
CA GLN A 115 -13.96 -15.51 16.17
C GLN A 115 -13.45 -15.45 17.62
N LYS A 116 -12.17 -15.78 17.85
CA LYS A 116 -11.59 -15.93 19.20
C LYS A 116 -10.85 -14.69 19.75
N SER A 117 -10.89 -13.57 19.05
CA SER A 117 -10.12 -12.38 19.45
C SER A 117 -10.99 -11.12 19.39
N PRO A 118 -10.96 -10.26 20.43
CA PRO A 118 -11.42 -8.88 20.34
C PRO A 118 -10.83 -8.21 19.10
N ALA A 119 -11.69 -7.82 18.15
CA ALA A 119 -11.31 -6.69 17.31
C ALA A 119 -11.12 -5.53 18.30
N GLU A 120 -9.88 -5.06 18.45
CA GLU A 120 -9.56 -3.93 19.32
C GLU A 120 -10.65 -2.87 19.21
N ILE A 121 -11.27 -2.52 20.34
CA ILE A 121 -12.23 -1.41 20.39
C ILE A 121 -11.50 -0.22 19.77
N PRO A 122 -11.97 0.32 18.62
CA PRO A 122 -11.31 1.43 17.94
C PRO A 122 -11.26 2.62 18.89
N THR A 123 -10.13 2.78 19.57
CA THR A 123 -9.86 3.92 20.42
C THR A 123 -9.43 5.06 19.52
N ALA A 124 -10.31 6.06 19.41
CA ALA A 124 -10.12 7.25 18.60
C ALA A 124 -10.11 7.01 17.08
N HIS A 125 -10.28 8.12 16.33
CA HIS A 125 -10.17 8.20 14.87
C HIS A 125 -8.79 7.80 14.30
N ASN A 126 -7.93 7.16 15.09
CA ASN A 126 -6.83 6.37 14.60
C ASN A 126 -7.22 4.91 14.77
N ARG A 127 -7.51 4.23 13.66
CA ARG A 127 -7.03 2.85 13.53
C ARG A 127 -5.60 2.87 14.08
N PRO A 128 -5.21 2.10 15.10
CA PRO A 128 -3.84 1.67 15.16
C PRO A 128 -3.68 0.81 13.90
N LYS A 129 -3.40 1.47 12.78
CA LYS A 129 -2.62 0.83 11.72
C LYS A 129 -1.45 0.23 12.48
N ASN A 130 -1.16 -1.04 12.31
CA ASN A 130 0.11 -1.59 12.74
C ASN A 130 1.17 -0.66 12.12
N ARG A 131 1.68 0.30 12.89
CA ARG A 131 2.44 1.41 12.31
C ARG A 131 3.81 0.84 12.09
N LEU A 132 4.18 0.69 10.82
CA LEU A 132 5.49 0.18 10.42
C LEU A 132 6.63 1.09 10.91
N LEU A 133 6.30 2.31 11.37
CA LEU A 133 7.21 3.28 11.97
C LEU A 133 6.65 3.81 13.30
N ASP A 134 7.55 3.94 14.27
CA ASP A 134 7.32 4.74 15.46
C ASP A 134 7.41 6.23 15.10
N PRO A 135 6.35 7.04 15.27
CA PRO A 135 6.41 8.48 14.99
C PRO A 135 7.39 9.25 15.90
N THR A 136 7.86 8.63 16.98
CA THR A 136 8.89 9.19 17.86
C THR A 136 10.32 8.90 17.40
N ALA A 137 10.50 8.13 16.31
CA ALA A 137 11.81 7.80 15.78
C ALA A 137 12.66 9.05 15.53
N PRO A 138 13.91 9.14 16.07
CA PRO A 138 14.70 10.37 16.04
C PRO A 138 14.96 10.94 14.63
N TRP A 139 15.08 10.06 13.64
CA TRP A 139 15.30 10.47 12.25
C TRP A 139 14.13 11.27 11.67
N LEU A 140 12.89 11.00 12.10
CA LEU A 140 11.71 11.76 11.68
C LEU A 140 11.79 13.21 12.12
N HIS A 141 12.32 13.45 13.33
CA HIS A 141 12.52 14.79 13.84
C HIS A 141 13.64 15.52 13.08
N GLN A 142 14.78 14.85 12.87
CA GLN A 142 15.92 15.43 12.12
C GLN A 142 15.56 15.79 10.67
N LEU A 143 14.70 14.99 10.03
CA LEU A 143 14.23 15.27 8.67
C LEU A 143 13.11 16.33 8.63
N GLY A 144 12.60 16.77 9.78
CA GLY A 144 11.55 17.78 9.92
C GLY A 144 10.14 17.26 9.70
N ILE A 145 9.90 15.94 9.83
CA ILE A 145 8.56 15.36 9.71
C ILE A 145 7.77 15.51 11.01
N THR A 146 8.44 15.37 12.15
CA THR A 146 7.82 15.43 13.48
C THR A 146 8.40 16.54 14.35
N ASN A 147 7.59 17.03 15.28
CA ASN A 147 8.05 17.93 16.34
C ASN A 147 8.78 17.16 17.45
N ALA A 148 9.32 17.87 18.44
CA ALA A 148 10.02 17.27 19.59
C ALA A 148 9.14 16.34 20.46
N LYS A 149 7.81 16.36 20.28
CA LYS A 149 6.86 15.47 20.97
C LYS A 149 6.51 14.22 20.15
N GLY A 150 7.12 14.04 18.97
CA GLY A 150 6.82 12.93 18.06
C GLY A 150 5.51 13.10 17.28
N GLU A 151 4.96 14.32 17.21
CA GLU A 151 3.75 14.59 16.43
C GLU A 151 4.12 15.04 15.02
N VAL A 152 3.48 14.44 14.01
CA VAL A 152 3.68 14.80 12.59
C VAL A 152 3.21 16.22 12.35
N LEU A 153 4.11 17.06 11.82
CA LEU A 153 3.82 18.44 11.48
C LEU A 153 2.72 18.52 10.42
N ALA A 154 1.81 19.49 10.55
CA ALA A 154 0.68 19.65 9.62
C ALA A 154 1.12 19.76 8.15
N ALA A 155 2.22 20.48 7.89
CA ALA A 155 2.81 20.63 6.55
C ALA A 155 3.41 19.34 5.98
N HIS A 156 3.68 18.34 6.81
CA HIS A 156 4.32 17.09 6.42
C HIS A 156 3.39 15.86 6.47
N GLN A 157 2.07 16.07 6.61
CA GLN A 157 1.08 15.00 6.60
C GLN A 157 1.05 14.22 5.27
N ASP A 158 1.21 14.88 4.13
CA ASP A 158 1.30 14.20 2.82
C ASP A 158 2.55 13.33 2.73
N LYS A 159 3.70 13.86 3.19
CA LYS A 159 4.97 13.13 3.23
C LYS A 159 4.87 11.92 4.16
N TRP A 160 4.25 12.07 5.31
CA TRP A 160 4.00 10.97 6.25
C TRP A 160 3.12 9.87 5.64
N ARG A 161 2.05 10.24 4.92
CA ARG A 161 1.22 9.27 4.18
C ARG A 161 2.03 8.55 3.10
N GLN A 162 2.87 9.27 2.36
CA GLN A 162 3.77 8.70 1.35
C GLN A 162 4.72 7.66 1.96
N ILE A 163 5.38 7.98 3.08
CA ILE A 163 6.31 7.07 3.77
C ILE A 163 5.59 5.79 4.23
N ASN A 164 4.43 5.92 4.87
CA ASN A 164 3.69 4.75 5.33
C ASN A 164 3.24 3.86 4.17
N LYS A 165 2.73 4.47 3.08
CA LYS A 165 2.30 3.69 1.91
C LYS A 165 3.47 3.00 1.22
N TYR A 166 4.64 3.65 1.19
CA TYR A 166 5.88 3.04 0.70
C TYR A 166 6.25 1.80 1.50
N LEU A 167 6.25 1.88 2.83
CA LEU A 167 6.57 0.73 3.68
C LEU A 167 5.53 -0.39 3.59
N GLU A 168 4.23 -0.07 3.46
CA GLU A 168 3.18 -1.06 3.19
C GLU A 168 3.49 -1.85 1.88
N THR A 169 3.97 -1.16 0.85
CA THR A 169 4.42 -1.79 -0.40
C THR A 169 5.64 -2.67 -0.16
N ILE A 170 6.68 -2.16 0.50
CA ILE A 170 7.93 -2.91 0.77
C ILE A 170 7.64 -4.17 1.60
N GLU A 171 6.84 -4.06 2.67
CA GLU A 171 6.44 -5.20 3.49
C GLU A 171 5.75 -6.29 2.65
N SER A 172 4.89 -5.89 1.70
CA SER A 172 4.27 -6.84 0.79
C SER A 172 5.26 -7.50 -0.15
N LEU A 173 6.23 -6.77 -0.70
CA LEU A 173 7.24 -7.33 -1.60
C LEU A 173 8.17 -8.29 -0.85
N LEU A 174 8.52 -7.99 0.40
CA LEU A 174 9.36 -8.85 1.24
C LEU A 174 8.68 -10.16 1.63
N ARG A 175 7.35 -10.18 1.77
CA ARG A 175 6.59 -11.42 1.96
C ARG A 175 6.71 -12.36 0.76
N ASP A 176 6.64 -11.80 -0.45
CA ASP A 176 6.69 -12.56 -1.70
C ASP A 176 8.14 -12.93 -2.10
N SER A 177 9.10 -12.05 -1.81
CA SER A 177 10.52 -12.20 -2.14
C SER A 177 11.41 -11.79 -0.97
N PRO A 178 11.65 -12.70 0.00
CA PRO A 178 12.48 -12.41 1.16
C PRO A 178 13.92 -12.07 0.77
N ILE A 179 14.49 -11.06 1.43
CA ILE A 179 15.91 -10.70 1.35
C ILE A 179 16.67 -11.30 2.54
N PRO A 180 17.97 -11.60 2.40
CA PRO A 180 18.77 -12.11 3.51
C PRO A 180 18.96 -11.06 4.62
N SER A 181 19.35 -11.53 5.82
CA SER A 181 19.95 -10.62 6.81
C SER A 181 21.31 -10.14 6.29
N GLY A 182 21.67 -8.89 6.54
CA GLY A 182 22.84 -8.25 5.93
C GLY A 182 22.62 -7.81 4.48
N ALA A 183 21.37 -7.78 4.00
CA ALA A 183 21.06 -7.46 2.60
C ALA A 183 21.67 -6.12 2.14
N HIS A 184 22.19 -6.11 0.92
CA HIS A 184 22.74 -4.92 0.27
C HIS A 184 21.67 -4.19 -0.54
N ILE A 185 21.44 -2.92 -0.21
CA ILE A 185 20.37 -2.10 -0.78
C ILE A 185 20.95 -0.80 -1.33
N ALA A 186 20.51 -0.41 -2.53
CA ALA A 186 20.85 0.88 -3.11
C ALA A 186 19.58 1.72 -3.34
N ASP A 187 19.61 2.99 -2.93
CA ASP A 187 18.60 3.99 -3.25
C ASP A 187 19.18 5.03 -4.22
N MET A 188 18.90 4.83 -5.51
CA MET A 188 19.43 5.63 -6.61
C MET A 188 18.57 6.87 -6.84
N GLY A 189 19.09 8.03 -6.43
CA GLY A 189 18.35 9.29 -6.40
C GLY A 189 17.69 9.56 -5.05
N SER A 190 18.40 9.29 -3.95
CA SER A 190 17.83 9.28 -2.58
C SER A 190 17.33 10.65 -2.08
N GLY A 191 17.77 11.75 -2.68
CA GLY A 191 17.35 13.10 -2.27
C GLY A 191 17.71 13.39 -0.83
N LYS A 192 16.74 13.91 -0.06
CA LYS A 192 16.87 14.17 1.39
C LYS A 192 16.71 12.89 2.25
N GLY A 193 16.65 11.72 1.63
CA GLY A 193 16.70 10.42 2.31
C GLY A 193 15.42 9.95 3.00
N TYR A 194 14.28 10.68 2.92
CA TYR A 194 13.06 10.32 3.67
C TYR A 194 12.64 8.85 3.58
N LEU A 195 12.67 8.29 2.36
CA LEU A 195 12.27 6.90 2.12
C LEU A 195 13.41 5.93 2.45
N THR A 196 14.67 6.33 2.25
CA THR A 196 15.86 5.60 2.64
C THR A 196 15.93 5.37 4.16
N PHE A 197 15.73 6.43 4.95
CA PHE A 197 15.69 6.36 6.42
C PHE A 197 14.52 5.50 6.90
N ALA A 198 13.34 5.68 6.30
CA ALA A 198 12.18 4.86 6.62
C ALA A 198 12.42 3.38 6.33
N LEU A 199 13.04 3.06 5.19
CA LEU A 199 13.38 1.70 4.83
C LEU A 199 14.40 1.11 5.81
N TYR A 200 15.45 1.85 6.13
CA TYR A 200 16.47 1.41 7.09
C TYR A 200 15.83 1.08 8.44
N ASP A 201 15.07 2.01 9.01
CA ASP A 201 14.41 1.86 10.31
C ASP A 201 13.47 0.65 10.31
N PHE A 202 12.69 0.48 9.25
CA PHE A 202 11.80 -0.67 9.11
C PHE A 202 12.56 -2.00 9.04
N LEU A 203 13.61 -2.10 8.22
CA LEU A 203 14.34 -3.35 8.05
C LEU A 203 15.20 -3.69 9.28
N GLU A 204 15.83 -2.70 9.90
CA GLU A 204 16.67 -2.86 11.09
C GLU A 204 15.82 -3.09 12.34
N ASN A 205 14.96 -2.13 12.70
CA ASN A 205 14.31 -2.11 14.01
C ASN A 205 13.01 -2.92 14.03
N HIS A 206 12.30 -3.03 12.91
CA HIS A 206 11.06 -3.81 12.84
C HIS A 206 11.30 -5.26 12.39
N LEU A 207 12.20 -5.50 11.43
CA LEU A 207 12.45 -6.84 10.89
C LEU A 207 13.77 -7.48 11.35
N SER A 208 14.65 -6.76 12.05
CA SER A 208 15.94 -7.27 12.55
C SER A 208 16.82 -7.89 11.45
N LEU A 209 16.80 -7.28 10.26
CA LEU A 209 17.56 -7.78 9.10
C LEU A 209 18.99 -7.22 9.01
N ALA A 210 19.34 -6.19 9.77
CA ALA A 210 20.66 -5.54 9.73
C ALA A 210 21.12 -5.16 8.31
N PRO A 211 20.34 -4.37 7.54
CA PRO A 211 20.63 -4.10 6.13
C PRO A 211 21.83 -3.16 5.95
N HIS A 212 22.53 -3.28 4.82
CA HIS A 212 23.49 -2.28 4.34
C HIS A 212 22.85 -1.43 3.25
N ILE A 213 22.49 -0.19 3.56
CA ILE A 213 21.81 0.72 2.63
C ILE A 213 22.75 1.83 2.19
N THR A 214 22.91 2.00 0.87
CA THR A 214 23.63 3.11 0.27
C THR A 214 22.66 4.01 -0.50
N GLY A 215 22.56 5.29 -0.11
CA GLY A 215 21.83 6.31 -0.86
C GLY A 215 22.74 7.06 -1.83
N ILE A 216 22.38 7.11 -3.10
CA ILE A 216 23.15 7.76 -4.16
C ILE A 216 22.48 9.10 -4.48
N GLU A 217 23.20 10.20 -4.33
CA GLU A 217 22.71 11.55 -4.59
C GLU A 217 23.84 12.42 -5.18
N LEU A 218 23.51 13.26 -6.16
CA LEU A 218 24.50 14.09 -6.85
C LEU A 218 24.97 15.29 -6.01
N ARG A 219 24.11 15.83 -5.15
CA ARG A 219 24.38 17.06 -4.40
C ARG A 219 25.14 16.76 -3.09
N PRO A 220 26.41 17.17 -2.95
CA PRO A 220 27.20 16.88 -1.76
C PRO A 220 26.55 17.38 -0.46
N GLY A 221 25.93 18.57 -0.48
CA GLY A 221 25.27 19.11 0.71
C GLY A 221 24.09 18.27 1.23
N LEU A 222 23.39 17.53 0.36
CA LEU A 222 22.36 16.58 0.80
C LEU A 222 22.99 15.30 1.34
N VAL A 223 24.06 14.83 0.72
CA VAL A 223 24.83 13.67 1.18
C VAL A 223 25.39 13.91 2.58
N ASP A 224 26.03 15.06 2.81
CA ASP A 224 26.55 15.46 4.12
C ASP A 224 25.45 15.54 5.17
N PHE A 225 24.30 16.14 4.81
CA PHE A 225 23.14 16.21 5.68
C PHE A 225 22.61 14.82 6.07
N CYS A 226 22.46 13.92 5.09
CA CYS A 226 21.95 12.58 5.32
C CYS A 226 22.93 11.74 6.14
N ASN A 227 24.23 11.76 5.83
CA ASN A 227 25.24 11.05 6.61
C ASN A 227 25.33 11.56 8.06
N LYS A 228 25.30 12.88 8.26
CA LYS A 228 25.25 13.47 9.60
C LYS A 228 24.02 13.02 10.37
N THR A 229 22.86 12.99 9.70
CA THR A 229 21.60 12.52 10.30
C THR A 229 21.71 11.04 10.69
N ALA A 230 22.20 10.18 9.79
CA ALA A 230 22.40 8.75 10.05
C ALA A 230 23.31 8.50 11.26
N GLN A 231 24.42 9.24 11.36
CA GLN A 231 25.32 9.19 12.52
C GLN A 231 24.63 9.63 13.82
N GLN A 232 23.90 10.74 13.80
CA GLN A 232 23.21 11.27 14.99
C GLN A 232 22.14 10.33 15.54
N VAL A 233 21.50 9.53 14.68
CA VAL A 233 20.46 8.58 15.08
C VAL A 233 20.97 7.14 15.24
N GLY A 234 22.28 6.92 15.05
CA GLY A 234 22.93 5.62 15.26
C GLY A 234 22.69 4.59 14.14
N PHE A 235 22.33 5.01 12.93
CA PHE A 235 22.13 4.11 11.79
C PHE A 235 23.48 3.79 11.12
N GLN A 236 24.20 2.83 11.69
CA GLN A 236 25.60 2.52 11.33
C GLN A 236 25.76 1.98 9.91
N ASN A 237 24.77 1.22 9.40
CA ASN A 237 24.81 0.61 8.08
C ASN A 237 24.05 1.42 7.01
N LEU A 238 23.71 2.68 7.33
CA LEU A 238 23.13 3.63 6.38
C LEU A 238 24.17 4.65 5.96
N THR A 239 24.52 4.66 4.68
CA THR A 239 25.50 5.60 4.13
C THR A 239 24.96 6.29 2.89
N PHE A 240 25.45 7.49 2.61
CA PHE A 240 25.12 8.25 1.42
C PHE A 240 26.41 8.64 0.69
N VAL A 241 26.39 8.59 -0.64
CA VAL A 241 27.54 8.90 -1.49
C VAL A 241 27.19 9.97 -2.52
N ALA A 242 28.12 10.91 -2.71
CA ALA A 242 28.02 11.97 -3.71
C ALA A 242 28.49 11.46 -5.07
N GLN A 243 27.61 10.80 -5.81
CA GLN A 243 27.96 10.10 -7.04
C GLN A 243 26.82 10.11 -8.07
N ASP A 244 27.15 10.08 -9.35
CA ASP A 244 26.17 9.81 -10.41
C ASP A 244 25.76 8.33 -10.41
N ILE A 245 24.48 8.07 -10.67
CA ILE A 245 23.93 6.72 -10.79
C ILE A 245 24.68 5.92 -11.87
N ALA A 246 25.11 6.57 -12.95
CA ALA A 246 25.87 5.93 -14.03
C ALA A 246 27.24 5.40 -13.58
N ASP A 247 27.82 5.98 -12.52
CA ASP A 247 29.15 5.62 -12.02
C ASP A 247 29.09 4.63 -10.85
N TYR A 248 27.90 4.42 -10.27
CA TYR A 248 27.73 3.54 -9.12
C TYR A 248 27.56 2.07 -9.55
N HIS A 249 28.56 1.25 -9.23
CA HIS A 249 28.63 -0.16 -9.60
C HIS A 249 28.72 -1.03 -8.33
N PRO A 250 27.59 -1.39 -7.70
CA PRO A 250 27.62 -2.18 -6.47
C PRO A 250 28.08 -3.61 -6.78
N ALA A 251 28.93 -4.20 -5.94
CA ALA A 251 29.37 -5.59 -6.10
C ALA A 251 28.23 -6.61 -5.90
N GLU A 252 27.33 -6.29 -4.96
CA GLU A 252 26.14 -7.07 -4.63
C GLU A 252 24.96 -6.13 -4.40
N LEU A 253 23.76 -6.57 -4.78
CA LEU A 253 22.54 -5.77 -4.65
C LEU A 253 21.32 -6.69 -4.51
N ASP A 254 20.77 -6.80 -3.30
CA ASP A 254 19.55 -7.57 -3.03
C ASP A 254 18.29 -6.79 -3.34
N MET A 255 18.32 -5.47 -3.11
CA MET A 255 17.18 -4.59 -3.34
C MET A 255 17.61 -3.27 -3.97
N LEU A 256 16.94 -2.87 -5.05
CA LEU A 256 17.11 -1.58 -5.68
C LEU A 256 15.88 -0.69 -5.46
N ILE A 257 16.12 0.54 -5.04
CA ILE A 257 15.14 1.60 -4.97
C ILE A 257 15.58 2.73 -5.92
N ALA A 258 14.66 3.29 -6.70
CA ALA A 258 14.91 4.51 -7.47
C ALA A 258 13.62 5.32 -7.59
N LEU A 259 13.37 6.19 -6.61
CA LEU A 259 12.14 6.97 -6.51
C LEU A 259 12.43 8.42 -6.90
N HIS A 260 11.85 8.85 -8.03
CA HIS A 260 12.13 10.12 -8.69
C HIS A 260 13.51 10.24 -9.39
N ALA A 261 14.15 9.12 -9.75
CA ALA A 261 15.23 9.14 -10.72
C ALA A 261 14.65 9.53 -12.10
N CYS A 262 14.82 10.77 -12.55
CA CYS A 262 14.10 11.25 -13.72
C CYS A 262 14.70 10.80 -15.06
N ASP A 263 13.82 10.58 -16.05
CA ASP A 263 14.16 10.24 -17.43
C ASP A 263 15.03 8.97 -17.51
N THR A 264 16.20 9.04 -18.16
CA THR A 264 17.11 7.90 -18.34
C THR A 264 17.80 7.45 -17.04
N ALA A 265 17.73 8.23 -15.96
CA ALA A 265 18.26 7.82 -14.66
C ALA A 265 17.49 6.62 -14.07
N THR A 266 16.16 6.55 -14.30
CA THR A 266 15.39 5.34 -13.94
C THR A 266 15.92 4.13 -14.70
N ASP A 267 16.23 4.27 -15.99
CA ASP A 267 16.69 3.16 -16.82
C ASP A 267 18.11 2.70 -16.44
N LEU A 268 18.99 3.62 -16.06
CA LEU A 268 20.31 3.28 -15.48
C LEU A 268 20.16 2.48 -14.19
N ALA A 269 19.26 2.91 -13.30
CA ALA A 269 18.97 2.18 -12.08
C ALA A 269 18.42 0.79 -12.37
N LEU A 270 17.39 0.67 -13.20
CA LEU A 270 16.80 -0.60 -13.62
C LEU A 270 17.86 -1.54 -14.20
N ALA A 271 18.74 -1.05 -15.06
CA ALA A 271 19.83 -1.84 -15.62
C ALA A 271 20.80 -2.36 -14.54
N ALA A 272 21.15 -1.52 -13.55
CA ALA A 272 21.98 -1.95 -12.42
C ALA A 272 21.30 -3.05 -11.59
N GLY A 273 20.02 -2.88 -11.26
CA GLY A 273 19.22 -3.89 -10.53
C GLY A 273 19.11 -5.21 -11.28
N ILE A 274 18.87 -5.16 -12.59
CA ILE A 274 18.78 -6.35 -13.45
C ILE A 274 20.13 -7.08 -13.52
N ARG A 275 21.23 -6.36 -13.78
CA ARG A 275 22.58 -6.95 -13.90
C ARG A 275 23.01 -7.66 -12.63
N GLN A 276 22.76 -7.03 -11.49
CA GLN A 276 23.07 -7.60 -10.18
C GLN A 276 22.04 -8.59 -9.67
N LYS A 277 21.00 -8.87 -10.48
CA LYS A 277 19.94 -9.84 -10.19
C LYS A 277 19.27 -9.57 -8.84
N ALA A 278 19.01 -8.30 -8.54
CA ALA A 278 18.33 -7.89 -7.34
C ALA A 278 17.03 -8.68 -7.15
N ARG A 279 16.72 -9.06 -5.91
CA ARG A 279 15.50 -9.82 -5.60
C ARG A 279 14.26 -8.94 -5.67
N ILE A 280 14.42 -7.66 -5.36
CA ILE A 280 13.37 -6.65 -5.37
C ILE A 280 13.88 -5.39 -6.06
N ILE A 281 13.09 -4.85 -6.99
CA ILE A 281 13.32 -3.56 -7.62
C ILE A 281 12.05 -2.72 -7.42
N VAL A 282 12.19 -1.48 -6.93
CA VAL A 282 11.08 -0.54 -6.75
C VAL A 282 11.46 0.80 -7.34
N VAL A 283 10.75 1.22 -8.39
CA VAL A 283 10.99 2.50 -9.06
C VAL A 283 9.71 3.32 -9.18
N ALA A 284 9.83 4.63 -9.05
CA ALA A 284 8.75 5.59 -9.27
C ALA A 284 9.24 6.61 -10.31
N PRO A 285 8.99 6.34 -11.60
CA PRO A 285 9.43 7.20 -12.69
C PRO A 285 8.75 8.57 -12.64
N CYS A 286 9.51 9.63 -12.94
CA CYS A 286 9.01 11.02 -12.88
C CYS A 286 9.10 11.78 -14.21
N CYS A 287 9.86 11.32 -15.20
CA CYS A 287 10.01 12.03 -16.48
C CYS A 287 10.23 11.02 -17.61
N HIS A 288 9.73 11.36 -18.79
CA HIS A 288 9.69 10.45 -19.96
C HIS A 288 10.03 11.23 -21.24
N LYS A 289 11.17 11.92 -21.25
CA LYS A 289 11.53 12.84 -22.35
C LYS A 289 12.08 12.07 -23.55
N GLN A 290 12.72 10.92 -23.34
CA GLN A 290 13.23 10.10 -24.43
C GLN A 290 12.11 9.69 -25.38
N ILE A 291 11.14 8.91 -24.88
CA ILE A 291 10.04 8.39 -25.70
C ILE A 291 9.19 9.51 -26.27
N ARG A 292 8.89 10.56 -25.48
CA ARG A 292 8.11 11.71 -25.99
C ARG A 292 8.74 12.37 -27.22
N ARG A 293 10.07 12.49 -27.27
CA ARG A 293 10.78 13.12 -28.41
C ARG A 293 10.79 12.25 -29.67
N GLU A 294 10.76 10.94 -29.50
CA GLU A 294 10.82 9.98 -30.61
C GLU A 294 9.44 9.53 -31.09
N MET A 295 8.43 9.58 -30.22
CA MET A 295 7.12 8.99 -30.47
C MET A 295 6.45 9.61 -31.70
N GLN A 296 6.14 8.75 -32.67
CA GLN A 296 5.35 9.06 -33.85
C GLN A 296 4.36 7.91 -34.03
N ALA A 297 3.11 8.12 -33.62
CA ALA A 297 2.10 7.06 -33.70
C ALA A 297 1.75 6.73 -35.15
N HIS A 298 1.86 5.45 -35.50
CA HIS A 298 1.48 4.87 -36.80
C HIS A 298 0.30 3.91 -36.61
N ASN A 299 -0.58 4.22 -35.67
CA ASN A 299 -1.72 3.38 -35.26
C ASN A 299 -2.97 4.23 -35.05
N GLU A 300 -4.08 3.58 -34.67
CA GLU A 300 -5.40 4.21 -34.50
C GLU A 300 -5.43 5.35 -33.47
N LEU A 301 -4.44 5.44 -32.57
CA LEU A 301 -4.35 6.52 -31.58
C LEU A 301 -3.72 7.79 -32.15
N ALA A 302 -3.10 7.76 -33.34
CA ALA A 302 -2.40 8.90 -33.94
C ALA A 302 -3.21 10.21 -33.95
N PRO A 303 -4.53 10.21 -34.29
CA PRO A 303 -5.33 11.43 -34.27
C PRO A 303 -5.47 12.05 -32.86
N LEU A 304 -5.44 11.25 -31.80
CA LEU A 304 -5.58 11.70 -30.42
C LEU A 304 -4.30 12.38 -29.91
N LEU A 305 -3.14 11.93 -30.41
CA LEU A 305 -1.83 12.39 -29.94
C LEU A 305 -1.39 13.73 -30.54
N HIS A 306 -2.20 14.36 -31.42
CA HIS A 306 -2.00 15.76 -31.80
C HIS A 306 -2.20 16.72 -30.63
N HIS A 307 -2.95 16.31 -29.61
CA HIS A 307 -3.09 17.07 -28.38
C HIS A 307 -1.91 16.77 -27.45
N GLY A 308 -1.03 17.75 -27.23
CA GLY A 308 0.21 17.56 -26.48
C GLY A 308 0.05 16.99 -25.06
N ILE A 309 -1.10 17.21 -24.40
CA ILE A 309 -1.40 16.59 -23.10
C ILE A 309 -1.67 15.07 -23.20
N LEU A 310 -2.33 14.63 -24.28
CA LEU A 310 -2.59 13.22 -24.54
C LEU A 310 -1.32 12.53 -25.04
N GLU A 311 -0.55 13.21 -25.88
CA GLU A 311 0.78 12.79 -26.29
C GLU A 311 1.71 12.56 -25.09
N GLU A 312 1.78 13.52 -24.18
CA GLU A 312 2.61 13.43 -22.98
C GLU A 312 2.22 12.20 -22.15
N ARG A 313 0.94 12.05 -21.80
CA ARG A 313 0.44 10.89 -21.03
C ARG A 313 0.71 9.56 -21.73
N GLN A 314 0.52 9.51 -23.04
CA GLN A 314 0.79 8.29 -23.82
C GLN A 314 2.29 7.94 -23.81
N ALA A 315 3.17 8.94 -23.90
CA ALA A 315 4.61 8.71 -23.79
C ALA A 315 5.00 8.19 -22.39
N GLU A 316 4.38 8.68 -21.32
CA GLU A 316 4.59 8.15 -19.96
C GLU A 316 4.17 6.68 -19.87
N ILE A 317 2.95 6.37 -20.34
CA ILE A 317 2.40 4.99 -20.36
C ILE A 317 3.30 4.05 -21.16
N LEU A 318 3.77 4.47 -22.34
CA LEU A 318 4.65 3.66 -23.18
C LEU A 318 6.00 3.41 -22.53
N THR A 319 6.61 4.45 -21.95
CA THR A 319 7.91 4.31 -21.30
C THR A 319 7.82 3.31 -20.15
N ASP A 320 6.83 3.44 -19.27
CA ASP A 320 6.69 2.58 -18.10
C ASP A 320 6.20 1.18 -18.46
N GLY A 321 5.35 1.06 -19.48
CA GLY A 321 4.97 -0.23 -20.05
C GLY A 321 6.14 -0.99 -20.66
N ILE A 322 7.01 -0.31 -21.43
CA ILE A 322 8.21 -0.91 -21.99
C ILE A 322 9.19 -1.32 -20.88
N ARG A 323 9.42 -0.46 -19.86
CA ARG A 323 10.24 -0.82 -18.69
C ARG A 323 9.72 -2.07 -17.99
N ALA A 324 8.41 -2.17 -17.81
CA ALA A 324 7.79 -3.33 -17.17
C ALA A 324 7.97 -4.61 -17.99
N LEU A 325 7.77 -4.55 -19.30
CA LEU A 325 7.99 -5.68 -20.21
C LEU A 325 9.46 -6.09 -20.28
N LEU A 326 10.39 -5.14 -20.25
CA LEU A 326 11.82 -5.45 -20.21
C LEU A 326 12.22 -6.15 -18.90
N LEU A 327 11.65 -5.75 -17.76
CA LEU A 327 11.81 -6.47 -16.49
C LEU A 327 11.25 -7.90 -16.57
N GLU A 328 10.07 -8.08 -17.18
CA GLU A 328 9.49 -9.42 -17.40
C GLU A 328 10.37 -10.28 -18.32
N ALA A 329 10.95 -9.70 -19.37
CA ALA A 329 11.89 -10.38 -20.27
C ALA A 329 13.16 -10.85 -19.54
N GLU A 330 13.54 -10.15 -18.47
CA GLU A 330 14.66 -10.48 -17.59
C GLU A 330 14.27 -11.38 -16.41
N GLY A 331 13.05 -11.91 -16.41
CA GLY A 331 12.59 -12.93 -15.47
C GLY A 331 11.99 -12.40 -14.17
N TYR A 332 11.64 -11.12 -14.11
CA TYR A 332 10.96 -10.53 -12.97
C TYR A 332 9.44 -10.67 -13.08
N HIS A 333 8.79 -10.85 -11.94
CA HIS A 333 7.36 -10.58 -11.82
C HIS A 333 7.16 -9.09 -11.57
N THR A 334 6.62 -8.39 -12.58
CA THR A 334 6.43 -6.94 -12.54
C THR A 334 4.99 -6.56 -12.18
N LYS A 335 4.80 -5.46 -11.44
CA LYS A 335 3.50 -4.81 -11.20
C LYS A 335 3.67 -3.31 -11.43
N VAL A 336 2.67 -2.69 -12.07
CA VAL A 336 2.59 -1.25 -12.29
C VAL A 336 1.28 -0.77 -11.68
N PHE A 337 1.34 0.17 -10.72
CA PHE A 337 0.16 0.63 -9.99
C PHE A 337 0.29 2.08 -9.53
N GLU A 338 -0.85 2.68 -9.15
CA GLU A 338 -0.88 4.01 -8.54
C GLU A 338 -0.43 3.95 -7.08
N PHE A 339 0.65 4.65 -6.77
CA PHE A 339 1.30 4.64 -5.46
C PHE A 339 0.53 5.45 -4.41
N ILE A 340 0.21 6.71 -4.72
CA ILE A 340 -0.61 7.60 -3.89
C ILE A 340 -1.60 8.36 -4.79
N SER A 341 -2.72 8.81 -4.22
CA SER A 341 -3.77 9.53 -4.96
C SER A 341 -3.21 10.73 -5.74
N THR A 342 -3.70 10.94 -6.97
CA THR A 342 -3.47 12.12 -7.82
C THR A 342 -3.72 13.47 -7.15
N GLU A 343 -4.49 13.51 -6.06
CA GLU A 343 -4.67 14.71 -5.23
C GLU A 343 -3.35 15.23 -4.63
N HIS A 344 -2.30 14.39 -4.55
CA HIS A 344 -1.04 14.71 -3.89
C HIS A 344 0.16 14.83 -4.83
N THR A 345 0.09 14.32 -6.06
CA THR A 345 1.12 14.51 -7.10
C THR A 345 0.58 14.17 -8.49
N ALA A 346 1.09 14.86 -9.51
CA ALA A 346 0.74 14.60 -10.91
C ALA A 346 1.37 13.31 -11.47
N LYS A 347 2.33 12.70 -10.76
CA LYS A 347 3.09 11.50 -11.19
C LYS A 347 3.15 10.47 -10.09
N ASN A 348 2.32 9.43 -10.22
CA ASN A 348 2.04 8.48 -9.14
C ASN A 348 2.21 7.02 -9.54
N VAL A 349 2.84 6.73 -10.68
CA VAL A 349 3.07 5.35 -11.08
C VAL A 349 4.27 4.79 -10.31
N MET A 350 4.09 3.61 -9.74
CA MET A 350 5.17 2.80 -9.17
C MET A 350 5.25 1.48 -9.92
N ILE A 351 6.48 1.13 -10.32
CA ILE A 351 6.82 -0.15 -10.91
C ILE A 351 7.58 -0.94 -9.85
N THR A 352 7.08 -2.13 -9.52
CA THR A 352 7.76 -3.08 -8.65
C THR A 352 8.09 -4.33 -9.42
N ALA A 353 9.30 -4.85 -9.28
CA ALA A 353 9.73 -6.10 -9.88
C ALA A 353 10.28 -7.02 -8.79
N THR A 354 9.87 -8.28 -8.78
CA THR A 354 10.37 -9.28 -7.82
C THR A 354 10.86 -10.52 -8.53
N ARG A 355 11.88 -11.16 -7.98
CA ARG A 355 12.42 -12.42 -8.47
C ARG A 355 12.44 -13.43 -7.33
N SER A 356 11.68 -14.52 -7.47
CA SER A 356 11.61 -15.56 -6.44
C SER A 356 12.89 -16.42 -6.43
N GLY A 357 13.51 -16.54 -5.25
CA GLY A 357 14.74 -17.32 -5.07
C GLY A 357 14.61 -18.82 -5.39
N GLN A 358 13.40 -19.38 -5.35
CA GLN A 358 13.16 -20.80 -5.68
C GLN A 358 13.29 -21.10 -7.18
N LEU A 359 13.09 -20.12 -8.08
CA LEU A 359 13.24 -20.31 -9.53
C LEU A 359 14.70 -20.23 -9.99
N ALA A 360 15.64 -19.86 -9.12
CA ALA A 360 17.07 -19.85 -9.44
C ALA A 360 17.72 -21.25 -9.38
N GLY A 361 17.03 -22.25 -8.83
CA GLY A 361 17.64 -23.55 -8.52
C GLY A 361 17.21 -24.73 -9.40
N ARG A 362 15.91 -24.92 -9.69
CA ARG A 362 15.43 -26.13 -10.40
C ARG A 362 14.16 -25.86 -11.20
N GLY A 363 14.28 -25.94 -12.52
CA GLY A 363 13.20 -26.34 -13.42
C GLY A 363 12.29 -25.23 -13.97
N ASP A 364 12.83 -24.24 -14.71
CA ASP A 364 11.98 -23.50 -15.66
C ASP A 364 12.71 -22.84 -16.85
N SER A 365 13.68 -23.51 -17.48
CA SER A 365 14.38 -22.91 -18.64
C SER A 365 13.48 -22.77 -19.87
N ARG A 366 12.38 -23.54 -19.98
CA ARG A 366 11.50 -23.54 -21.15
C ARG A 366 10.31 -22.58 -21.04
N LEU A 367 9.66 -22.40 -19.87
CA LEU A 367 8.64 -21.34 -19.73
C LEU A 367 9.27 -19.96 -19.53
N SER A 368 10.53 -19.89 -19.07
CA SER A 368 11.37 -18.69 -19.12
C SER A 368 11.57 -18.17 -20.55
N GLY A 369 11.88 -19.06 -21.51
CA GLY A 369 12.12 -18.69 -22.90
C GLY A 369 10.89 -18.10 -23.59
N THR A 370 9.73 -18.75 -23.42
CA THR A 370 8.48 -18.30 -24.04
C THR A 370 7.96 -16.99 -23.45
N ARG A 371 8.13 -16.75 -22.13
CA ARG A 371 7.79 -15.47 -21.50
C ARG A 371 8.71 -14.34 -21.98
N ARG A 372 10.01 -14.60 -22.08
CA ARG A 372 10.98 -13.63 -22.60
C ARG A 372 10.66 -13.23 -24.04
N GLU A 373 10.47 -14.21 -24.92
CA GLU A 373 10.12 -13.97 -26.32
C GLU A 373 8.82 -13.19 -26.46
N LYS A 374 7.79 -13.54 -25.66
CA LYS A 374 6.52 -12.82 -25.63
C LYS A 374 6.70 -11.35 -25.21
N ALA A 375 7.42 -11.11 -24.11
CA ALA A 375 7.64 -9.75 -23.61
C ALA A 375 8.43 -8.89 -24.64
N LEU A 376 9.49 -9.44 -25.22
CA LEU A 376 10.28 -8.76 -26.26
C LEU A 376 9.47 -8.51 -27.55
N SER A 377 8.62 -9.47 -27.95
CA SER A 377 7.67 -9.30 -29.07
C SER A 377 6.70 -8.14 -28.81
N GLN A 378 6.16 -8.05 -27.59
CA GLN A 378 5.28 -6.95 -27.20
C GLN A 378 6.01 -5.59 -27.19
N VAL A 379 7.26 -5.54 -26.70
CA VAL A 379 8.10 -4.34 -26.79
C VAL A 379 8.30 -3.93 -28.25
N ALA A 380 8.65 -4.87 -29.13
CA ALA A 380 8.84 -4.59 -30.55
C ALA A 380 7.55 -4.08 -31.22
N ALA A 381 6.39 -4.68 -30.90
CA ALA A 381 5.09 -4.25 -31.41
C ALA A 381 4.71 -2.84 -30.94
N LEU A 382 4.93 -2.52 -29.66
CA LEU A 382 4.72 -1.17 -29.13
C LEU A 382 5.64 -0.16 -29.83
N LYS A 383 6.93 -0.49 -29.97
CA LYS A 383 7.89 0.37 -30.66
C LYS A 383 7.47 0.64 -32.10
N ALA A 384 7.10 -0.40 -32.86
CA ALA A 384 6.64 -0.27 -34.23
C ALA A 384 5.36 0.59 -34.34
N GLY A 385 4.36 0.32 -33.49
CA GLY A 385 3.09 1.05 -33.51
C GLY A 385 3.22 2.53 -33.16
N PHE A 386 4.25 2.90 -32.37
CA PHE A 386 4.48 4.28 -31.92
C PHE A 386 5.74 4.92 -32.52
N GLY A 387 6.34 4.33 -33.55
CA GLY A 387 7.50 4.90 -34.25
C GLY A 387 8.76 5.05 -33.39
N ILE A 388 8.85 4.33 -32.28
CA ILE A 388 9.96 4.41 -31.33
C ILE A 388 11.12 3.57 -31.86
N ARG A 389 12.30 4.18 -32.02
CA ARG A 389 13.48 3.49 -32.58
C ARG A 389 14.19 2.64 -31.53
N GLU A 390 14.43 3.23 -30.36
CA GLU A 390 15.21 2.61 -29.29
C GLU A 390 14.63 3.02 -27.93
N HIS A 391 14.60 2.13 -26.96
CA HIS A 391 14.35 2.49 -25.56
C HIS A 391 15.68 2.47 -24.79
N TRP A 392 15.96 3.46 -23.95
CA TRP A 392 17.30 3.54 -23.31
C TRP A 392 17.63 2.31 -22.46
N LEU A 393 16.67 1.80 -21.68
CA LEU A 393 16.83 0.53 -20.95
C LEU A 393 17.18 -0.66 -21.86
N GLU A 394 16.55 -0.77 -23.04
CA GLU A 394 16.84 -1.85 -24.00
C GLU A 394 18.30 -1.79 -24.46
N LYS A 395 18.80 -0.59 -24.77
CA LYS A 395 20.21 -0.38 -25.12
C LYS A 395 21.15 -0.74 -23.97
N LEU A 396 20.78 -0.40 -22.74
CA LEU A 396 21.58 -0.72 -21.56
C LEU A 396 21.67 -2.23 -21.36
N LEU A 397 20.59 -2.98 -21.56
CA LEU A 397 20.56 -4.43 -21.37
C LEU A 397 21.22 -5.23 -22.50
N ALA A 398 21.40 -4.64 -23.68
CA ALA A 398 22.13 -5.26 -24.79
C ALA A 398 23.66 -5.31 -24.59
N LYS A 399 24.17 -4.63 -23.55
CA LYS A 399 25.58 -4.63 -23.12
C LYS A 399 25.77 -5.48 -21.88
#